data_AF-A0A8H6RN22-F1
#
_entry.id   AF-A0A8H6RN22-F1
#
_cell.length_a   1.000
_cell.length_b   1.000
_cell.length_c   1.000
_cell.angle_alpha   90.00
_cell.angle_beta   90.00
_cell.angle_gamma   90.00
#
_symmetry.space_group_name_H-M   'P 1'
#
loop_
_entity.id
_entity.type
_entity.pdbx_description
1 polymer ?
#
loop_
_entity_poly.entity_id
_entity_poly.type
_entity_poly.pdbx_seq_one_letter_code
_entity_poly.pdbx_strand_id
1 'polypeptide(L)'
;MMVVFTRAVVSDSNAVKQKFQLPGEISSLVVALLSLPIIAVFFFDRLRSARQRGTTIASVTLLLTYLTSFMFIFILTVIIHIRADHSLGLCDATIITCLTLYILCKSAGFLFLIERAYIISWPTRPRYKTPEYVLSSICIVIPYAVVAGIAMKNRVAYRTEGQVCIIGLKMFALLALTLVEVLAYLYLTLRFLAPLLMVHFGGQGLLLPLKRLVVRTCIGTAIAMLSVLTVKVSLTMFDGEPAWLCCLTCKVDALIGCSVLHWITKPDHADEGEHGTPQALDIGFGDESATTARPQAYGSNSTGSSPLELKSSCTTDIIA
;
A
#
# COMPACT_ATOMS: atom_id res chain seq x y z
N MET A 1 -19.77 29.34 13.34
CA MET A 1 -19.24 28.05 12.83
C MET A 1 -17.78 27.76 13.23
N MET A 2 -17.16 28.57 14.11
CA MET A 2 -15.74 28.44 14.52
C MET A 2 -15.54 27.95 15.97
N VAL A 3 -16.61 27.53 16.67
CA VAL A 3 -16.58 27.20 18.11
C VAL A 3 -16.44 25.69 18.37
N VAL A 4 -16.52 24.85 17.34
CA VAL A 4 -16.44 23.38 17.47
C VAL A 4 -14.99 22.87 17.50
N PHE A 5 -14.00 23.69 17.13
CA PHE A 5 -12.61 23.25 16.94
C PHE A 5 -11.72 23.24 18.19
N THR A 6 -12.16 23.85 19.30
CA THR A 6 -11.33 24.03 20.50
C THR A 6 -11.59 23.01 21.61
N ARG A 7 -12.57 22.12 21.46
CA ARG A 7 -12.77 21.05 22.44
C ARG A 7 -11.72 19.97 22.19
N ALA A 8 -10.75 19.87 23.11
CA ALA A 8 -10.22 18.55 23.40
C ALA A 8 -11.41 17.74 23.92
N VAL A 9 -11.87 16.76 23.15
CA VAL A 9 -12.96 15.91 23.57
C VAL A 9 -12.41 14.92 24.61
N VAL A 10 -12.18 15.45 25.81
CA VAL A 10 -11.92 14.67 27.01
C VAL A 10 -13.25 14.66 27.77
N SER A 11 -14.07 13.65 27.48
CA SER A 11 -15.29 13.39 28.27
C SER A 11 -14.90 12.61 29.51
N ASP A 12 -14.98 13.30 30.64
CA ASP A 12 -14.60 12.90 32.00
C ASP A 12 -15.70 12.04 32.68
N SER A 13 -16.28 11.06 31.97
CA SER A 13 -17.30 10.15 32.51
C SER A 13 -16.75 8.72 32.67
N ASN A 14 -16.04 8.53 33.78
CA ASN A 14 -15.28 7.31 34.11
C ASN A 14 -16.12 6.01 34.21
N ALA A 15 -17.42 6.09 34.51
CA ALA A 15 -18.22 4.90 34.86
C ALA A 15 -18.65 4.02 33.67
N VAL A 16 -18.89 4.60 32.49
CA VAL A 16 -19.32 3.83 31.30
C VAL A 16 -18.12 3.25 30.55
N LYS A 17 -16.97 3.94 30.55
CA LYS A 17 -15.75 3.50 29.84
C LYS A 17 -15.09 2.27 30.44
N GLN A 18 -15.08 2.09 31.76
CA GLN A 18 -14.49 0.90 32.38
C GLN A 18 -15.22 -0.39 32.02
N LYS A 19 -16.56 -0.38 31.89
CA LYS A 19 -17.34 -1.58 31.55
C LYS A 19 -17.01 -2.15 30.16
N PHE A 20 -16.57 -1.31 29.21
CA PHE A 20 -16.25 -1.72 27.84
C PHE A 20 -14.74 -1.86 27.56
N GLN A 21 -13.88 -1.64 28.55
CA GLN A 21 -12.44 -1.73 28.35
C GLN A 21 -11.98 -3.17 28.09
N LEU A 22 -12.44 -4.12 28.89
CA LEU A 22 -12.09 -5.54 28.75
C LEU A 22 -12.47 -6.14 27.39
N PRO A 23 -13.72 -6.01 26.89
CA PRO A 23 -14.07 -6.50 25.56
C PRO A 23 -13.34 -5.75 24.44
N GLY A 24 -13.04 -4.45 24.63
CA GLY A 24 -12.26 -3.65 23.70
C GLY A 24 -10.80 -4.10 23.57
N GLU A 25 -10.16 -4.45 24.68
CA GLU A 25 -8.80 -4.99 24.69
C GLU A 25 -8.73 -6.40 24.09
N ILE A 26 -9.70 -7.27 24.41
CA ILE A 26 -9.81 -8.60 23.81
C ILE A 26 -9.98 -8.50 22.29
N SER A 27 -10.89 -7.65 21.81
CA SER A 27 -11.10 -7.48 20.36
C SER A 27 -9.86 -6.91 19.65
N SER A 28 -9.16 -5.94 20.25
CA SER A 28 -7.88 -5.42 19.71
C SER A 28 -6.79 -6.48 19.66
N LEU A 29 -6.76 -7.40 20.61
CA LEU A 29 -5.82 -8.53 20.66
C LEU A 29 -6.17 -9.59 19.60
N VAL A 30 -7.45 -9.96 19.46
CA VAL A 30 -7.92 -10.86 18.39
C VAL A 30 -7.58 -10.31 17.01
N VAL A 31 -7.81 -9.01 16.76
CA VAL A 31 -7.42 -8.36 15.50
C VAL A 31 -5.92 -8.46 15.26
N ALA A 32 -5.09 -8.27 16.29
CA ALA A 32 -3.63 -8.43 16.16
C ALA A 32 -3.22 -9.86 15.82
N LEU A 33 -3.81 -10.85 16.50
CA LEU A 33 -3.52 -12.27 16.28
C LEU A 33 -3.93 -12.75 14.89
N LEU A 34 -4.97 -12.15 14.29
CA LEU A 34 -5.38 -12.45 12.92
C LEU A 34 -4.54 -11.68 11.88
N SER A 35 -4.28 -10.39 12.12
CA SER A 35 -3.61 -9.53 11.14
C SER A 35 -2.12 -9.85 10.94
N LEU A 36 -1.39 -10.19 12.00
CA LEU A 36 0.03 -10.55 11.92
C LEU A 36 0.32 -11.72 10.96
N PRO A 37 -0.34 -12.90 11.07
CA PRO A 37 -0.10 -14.00 10.15
C PRO A 37 -0.58 -13.69 8.73
N ILE A 38 -1.70 -12.97 8.56
CA ILE A 38 -2.19 -12.57 7.24
C ILE A 38 -1.16 -11.70 6.51
N ILE A 39 -0.63 -10.67 7.18
CA ILE A 39 0.39 -9.78 6.62
C ILE A 39 1.70 -10.54 6.37
N ALA A 40 2.08 -11.47 7.25
CA ALA A 40 3.25 -12.33 7.06
C ALA A 40 3.13 -13.20 5.80
N VAL A 41 1.95 -13.77 5.53
CA VAL A 41 1.68 -14.53 4.31
C VAL A 41 1.80 -13.64 3.07
N PHE A 42 1.22 -12.42 3.09
CA PHE A 42 1.34 -11.47 1.97
C PHE A 42 2.79 -11.06 1.73
N PHE A 43 3.56 -10.86 2.80
CA PHE A 43 4.99 -10.56 2.73
C PHE A 43 5.77 -11.70 2.09
N PHE A 44 5.55 -12.94 2.52
CA PHE A 44 6.29 -14.10 2.01
C PHE A 44 5.96 -14.41 0.55
N ASP A 45 4.68 -14.36 0.18
CA ASP A 45 4.22 -14.54 -1.21
C ASP A 45 4.90 -13.53 -2.13
N ARG A 46 4.92 -12.26 -1.71
CA ARG A 46 5.58 -11.22 -2.49
C ARG A 46 7.10 -11.36 -2.51
N LEU A 47 7.72 -11.70 -1.39
CA LEU A 47 9.17 -11.86 -1.30
C LEU A 47 9.64 -12.96 -2.26
N ARG A 48 8.91 -14.08 -2.31
CA ARG A 48 9.18 -15.17 -3.25
C ARG A 48 9.04 -14.70 -4.70
N SER A 49 7.97 -13.98 -5.02
CA SER A 49 7.77 -13.42 -6.36
C SER A 49 8.88 -12.44 -6.76
N ALA A 50 9.30 -11.56 -5.85
CA ALA A 50 10.39 -10.60 -6.07
C ALA A 50 11.74 -11.29 -6.28
N ARG A 51 12.02 -12.37 -5.54
CA ARG A 51 13.24 -13.17 -5.71
C ARG A 51 13.29 -13.87 -7.06
N GLN A 52 12.15 -14.32 -7.58
CA GLN A 52 12.07 -15.02 -8.86
C GLN A 52 12.10 -14.06 -10.08
N ARG A 53 11.46 -12.88 -9.98
CA ARG A 53 11.29 -11.94 -11.10
C ARG A 53 12.22 -10.73 -11.07
N GLY A 54 13.13 -10.66 -10.10
CA GLY A 54 14.01 -9.51 -9.88
C GLY A 54 13.35 -8.38 -9.08
N THR A 55 14.18 -7.60 -8.37
CA THR A 55 13.73 -6.54 -7.46
C THR A 55 13.47 -5.23 -8.21
N THR A 56 12.19 -4.90 -8.42
CA THR A 56 11.78 -3.56 -8.88
C THR A 56 11.53 -2.62 -7.70
N ILE A 57 11.65 -1.30 -7.90
CA ILE A 57 11.38 -0.30 -6.84
C ILE A 57 9.95 -0.45 -6.29
N ALA A 58 8.96 -0.65 -7.15
CA ALA A 58 7.58 -0.91 -6.72
C ALA A 58 7.47 -2.14 -5.81
N SER A 59 8.23 -3.21 -6.09
CA SER A 59 8.25 -4.40 -5.24
C SER A 59 8.93 -4.14 -3.90
N VAL A 60 10.00 -3.34 -3.87
CA VAL A 60 10.69 -2.95 -2.63
C VAL A 60 9.78 -2.09 -1.75
N THR A 61 9.11 -1.08 -2.30
CA THR A 61 8.21 -0.20 -1.54
C THR A 61 6.98 -0.96 -1.01
N LEU A 62 6.48 -1.93 -1.77
CA LEU A 62 5.40 -2.81 -1.30
C LEU A 62 5.84 -3.71 -0.15
N LEU A 63 7.03 -4.34 -0.26
CA LEU A 63 7.60 -5.12 0.84
C LEU A 63 7.83 -4.26 2.08
N LEU A 64 8.30 -3.03 1.89
CA LEU A 64 8.45 -2.05 2.98
C LEU A 64 7.10 -1.74 3.63
N THR A 65 6.02 -1.61 2.87
CA THR A 65 4.68 -1.35 3.40
C THR A 65 4.17 -2.51 4.26
N TYR A 66 4.39 -3.77 3.84
CA TYR A 66 4.04 -4.93 4.65
C TYR A 66 4.90 -5.04 5.91
N LEU A 67 6.21 -4.79 5.80
CA LEU A 67 7.11 -4.81 6.94
C LEU A 67 6.75 -3.74 7.97
N THR A 68 6.50 -2.50 7.54
CA THR A 68 6.11 -1.42 8.45
C THR A 68 4.75 -1.66 9.08
N SER A 69 3.78 -2.22 8.34
CA SER A 69 2.47 -2.62 8.88
C SER A 69 2.56 -3.74 9.92
N PHE A 70 3.39 -4.75 9.66
CA PHE A 70 3.64 -5.84 10.59
C PHE A 70 4.30 -5.32 11.88
N MET A 71 5.35 -4.51 11.75
CA MET A 71 6.03 -3.88 12.88
C MET A 71 5.07 -2.96 13.66
N PHE A 72 4.23 -2.20 12.96
CA PHE A 72 3.21 -1.35 13.58
C PHE A 72 2.26 -2.14 14.47
N ILE A 73 1.63 -3.21 13.94
CA ILE A 73 0.68 -4.02 14.71
C ILE A 73 1.38 -4.75 15.87
N PHE A 74 2.58 -5.27 15.65
CA PHE A 74 3.37 -5.97 16.66
C PHE A 74 3.75 -5.03 17.81
N ILE A 75 4.42 -3.90 17.51
CA ILE A 75 4.88 -2.92 18.50
C ILE A 75 3.69 -2.33 19.26
N LEU A 76 2.59 -1.98 18.58
CA LEU A 76 1.39 -1.48 19.26
C LEU A 76 0.80 -2.50 20.24
N THR A 77 0.76 -3.77 19.85
CA THR A 77 0.22 -4.83 20.72
C THR A 77 1.10 -5.03 21.94
N VAL A 78 2.42 -5.09 21.74
CA VAL A 78 3.41 -5.22 22.81
C VAL A 78 3.33 -4.04 23.78
N ILE A 79 3.35 -2.80 23.26
CA ILE A 79 3.31 -1.61 24.10
C ILE A 79 2.02 -1.56 24.93
N ILE A 80 0.85 -1.88 24.34
CA ILE A 80 -0.42 -1.83 25.08
C ILE A 80 -0.48 -2.86 26.20
N HIS A 81 0.08 -4.06 25.99
CA HIS A 81 0.13 -5.10 27.03
C HIS A 81 1.16 -4.78 28.13
N ILE A 82 2.33 -4.26 27.76
CA ILE A 82 3.39 -3.88 28.72
C ILE A 82 2.98 -2.66 29.55
N ARG A 83 2.13 -1.78 29.00
CA ARG A 83 1.65 -0.53 29.64
C ARG A 83 0.82 -0.75 30.91
N ALA A 84 0.58 -2.00 31.32
CA ALA A 84 -0.19 -2.31 32.52
C ALA A 84 0.44 -1.82 33.85
N ASP A 85 1.75 -1.52 33.94
CA ASP A 85 2.37 -1.39 35.27
C ASP A 85 3.27 -0.17 35.62
N HIS A 86 3.84 0.66 34.73
CA HIS A 86 4.84 1.65 35.18
C HIS A 86 4.90 3.02 34.47
N SER A 87 5.07 4.08 35.28
CA SER A 87 5.57 5.46 35.00
C SER A 87 4.87 6.37 33.96
N LEU A 88 4.84 7.67 34.23
CA LEU A 88 4.26 8.70 33.34
C LEU A 88 5.01 8.83 31.99
N GLY A 89 6.32 8.54 31.96
CA GLY A 89 7.13 8.63 30.74
C GLY A 89 6.76 7.59 29.68
N LEU A 90 6.33 6.39 30.10
CA LEU A 90 5.93 5.32 29.17
C LEU A 90 4.61 5.65 28.44
N CYS A 91 3.72 6.43 29.06
CA CYS A 91 2.52 6.95 28.42
C CYS A 91 2.81 7.87 27.23
N ASP A 92 3.69 8.85 27.42
CA ASP A 92 4.03 9.80 26.36
C ASP A 92 4.84 9.11 25.25
N ALA A 93 5.77 8.21 25.61
CA ALA A 93 6.49 7.40 24.64
C ALA A 93 5.54 6.53 23.78
N THR A 94 4.50 5.94 24.38
CA THR A 94 3.53 5.11 23.67
C THR A 94 2.81 5.87 22.56
N ILE A 95 2.29 7.08 22.84
CA ILE A 95 1.57 7.87 21.83
C ILE A 95 2.51 8.33 20.72
N ILE A 96 3.74 8.72 21.05
CA ILE A 96 4.77 9.12 20.07
C ILE A 96 5.09 7.94 19.15
N THR A 97 5.37 6.77 19.71
CA THR A 97 5.67 5.57 18.93
C THR A 97 4.47 5.15 18.08
N CYS A 98 3.25 5.19 18.62
CA CYS A 98 2.03 4.87 17.89
C CYS A 98 1.82 5.79 16.69
N LEU A 99 1.87 7.12 16.90
CA LEU A 99 1.72 8.09 15.83
C LEU A 99 2.82 7.95 14.78
N THR A 100 4.07 7.78 15.22
CA THR A 100 5.21 7.64 14.31
C THR A 100 5.06 6.42 13.41
N LEU A 101 4.74 5.26 13.98
CA LEU A 101 4.56 4.03 13.21
C LEU A 101 3.34 4.11 12.28
N TYR A 102 2.25 4.74 12.72
CA TYR A 102 1.09 5.02 11.86
C TYR A 102 1.49 5.89 10.65
N ILE A 103 2.22 6.99 10.91
CA ILE A 103 2.66 7.91 9.87
C ILE A 103 3.58 7.21 8.86
N LEU A 104 4.51 6.39 9.35
CA LEU A 104 5.44 5.60 8.53
C LEU A 104 4.73 4.52 7.69
N CYS A 105 3.72 3.86 8.26
CA CYS A 105 2.92 2.87 7.54
C CYS A 105 2.17 3.51 6.37
N LYS A 106 1.50 4.66 6.62
CA LYS A 106 0.77 5.40 5.60
C LYS A 106 1.69 5.98 4.53
N SER A 107 2.83 6.54 4.91
CA SER A 107 3.78 7.11 3.95
C SER A 107 4.36 6.04 3.02
N ALA A 108 4.68 4.84 3.53
CA ALA A 108 5.10 3.70 2.71
C ALA A 108 4.01 3.30 1.69
N GLY A 109 2.74 3.25 2.13
CA GLY A 109 1.59 2.98 1.26
C GLY A 109 1.39 4.03 0.16
N PHE A 110 1.51 5.32 0.48
CA PHE A 110 1.44 6.39 -0.52
C PHE A 110 2.59 6.32 -1.51
N LEU A 111 3.82 6.08 -1.05
CA LEU A 111 4.98 5.93 -1.92
C LEU A 111 4.80 4.77 -2.91
N PHE A 112 4.21 3.65 -2.45
CA PHE A 112 3.87 2.53 -3.32
C PHE A 112 2.85 2.93 -4.40
N LEU A 113 1.77 3.64 -4.03
CA LEU A 113 0.75 4.08 -4.98
C LEU A 113 1.32 5.08 -6.00
N ILE A 114 2.21 5.97 -5.58
CA ILE A 114 2.89 6.93 -6.48
C ILE A 114 3.79 6.19 -7.47
N GLU A 115 4.63 5.24 -7.02
CA GLU A 115 5.48 4.44 -7.92
C GLU A 115 4.61 3.61 -8.89
N ARG A 116 3.49 3.06 -8.41
CA ARG A 116 2.54 2.34 -9.26
C ARG A 116 1.88 3.25 -10.30
N ALA A 117 1.48 4.47 -9.94
CA ALA A 117 0.93 5.45 -10.87
C ALA A 117 1.95 5.85 -11.93
N TYR A 118 3.21 6.02 -11.55
CA TYR A 118 4.31 6.30 -12.47
C TYR A 118 4.48 5.20 -13.52
N ILE A 119 4.51 3.92 -13.09
CA ILE A 119 4.66 2.78 -14.01
C ILE A 119 3.49 2.70 -15.00
N ILE A 120 2.26 2.93 -14.54
CA ILE A 120 1.06 2.87 -15.39
C ILE A 120 1.03 4.01 -16.41
N SER A 121 1.57 5.19 -16.07
CA SER A 121 1.51 6.39 -16.90
C SER A 121 2.47 6.40 -18.10
N TRP A 122 3.28 5.33 -18.31
CA TRP A 122 4.22 5.18 -19.44
C TRP A 122 5.11 6.41 -19.75
N PRO A 123 5.83 6.99 -18.77
CA PRO A 123 6.78 8.06 -19.08
C PRO A 123 8.03 7.50 -19.77
N THR A 124 8.33 7.97 -20.98
CA THR A 124 9.56 7.67 -21.74
C THR A 124 10.84 8.28 -21.15
N ARG A 125 10.77 8.93 -19.98
CA ARG A 125 11.87 9.65 -19.34
C ARG A 125 12.21 9.07 -17.96
N PRO A 126 13.50 9.14 -17.55
CA PRO A 126 13.95 8.61 -16.25
C PRO A 126 13.25 9.32 -15.07
N ARG A 127 12.93 8.54 -14.02
CA ARG A 127 12.13 8.91 -12.82
C ARG A 127 12.34 10.34 -12.31
N TYR A 128 13.59 10.71 -12.01
CA TYR A 128 13.95 12.00 -11.41
C TYR A 128 13.84 13.21 -12.35
N LYS A 129 13.75 12.97 -13.67
CA LYS A 129 13.57 14.04 -14.67
C LYS A 129 12.10 14.23 -15.08
N THR A 130 11.18 13.42 -14.56
CA THR A 130 9.75 13.58 -14.85
C THR A 130 9.13 14.55 -13.84
N PRO A 131 8.77 15.78 -14.27
CA PRO A 131 8.23 16.78 -13.35
C PRO A 131 6.94 16.31 -12.69
N GLU A 132 6.15 15.48 -13.37
CA GLU A 132 4.88 14.96 -12.85
C GLU A 132 5.04 13.96 -11.68
N TYR A 133 6.13 13.19 -11.66
CA TYR A 133 6.45 12.28 -10.55
C TYR A 133 6.93 13.07 -9.33
N VAL A 134 7.85 14.00 -9.56
CA VAL A 134 8.43 14.85 -8.52
C VAL A 134 7.36 15.76 -7.92
N LEU A 135 6.54 16.42 -8.75
CA LEU A 135 5.45 17.29 -8.30
C LEU A 135 4.43 16.51 -7.47
N SER A 136 4.04 15.31 -7.88
CA SER A 136 3.10 14.47 -7.12
C SER A 136 3.68 13.99 -5.80
N SER A 137 4.97 13.62 -5.79
CA SER A 137 5.66 13.20 -4.56
C SER A 137 5.75 14.36 -3.58
N ILE A 138 6.16 15.54 -4.04
CA ILE A 138 6.22 16.77 -3.25
C ILE A 138 4.83 17.19 -2.75
N CYS A 139 3.83 17.19 -3.64
CA CYS A 139 2.47 17.62 -3.35
C CYS A 139 1.78 16.76 -2.29
N ILE A 140 2.11 15.47 -2.19
CA ILE A 140 1.52 14.58 -1.17
C ILE A 140 2.38 14.54 0.10
N VAL A 141 3.69 14.33 -0.03
CA VAL A 141 4.57 14.05 1.11
C VAL A 141 4.78 15.28 1.98
N ILE A 142 4.92 16.48 1.39
CA ILE A 142 5.16 17.71 2.16
C ILE A 142 3.97 18.07 3.06
N PRO A 143 2.73 18.24 2.56
CA PRO A 143 1.62 18.59 3.44
C PRO A 143 1.35 17.49 4.48
N TYR A 144 1.54 16.22 4.11
CA TYR A 144 1.42 15.12 5.05
C TYR A 144 2.45 15.20 6.18
N ALA A 145 3.72 15.48 5.88
CA ALA A 145 4.78 15.66 6.87
C ALA A 145 4.54 16.88 7.78
N VAL A 146 4.07 18.00 7.23
CA VAL A 146 3.74 19.22 7.99
C VAL A 146 2.60 18.93 8.98
N VAL A 147 1.51 18.34 8.52
CA VAL A 147 0.36 18.03 9.37
C VAL A 147 0.69 16.93 10.39
N ALA A 148 1.50 15.94 10.02
CA ALA A 148 2.05 14.97 10.95
C ALA A 148 2.85 15.64 12.08
N GLY A 149 3.71 16.61 11.77
CA GLY A 149 4.44 17.39 12.78
C GLY A 149 3.52 18.18 13.70
N ILE A 150 2.45 18.79 13.15
CA ILE A 150 1.43 19.49 13.94
C ILE A 150 0.68 18.51 14.85
N ALA A 151 0.38 17.30 14.38
CA ALA A 151 -0.24 16.25 15.18
C ALA A 151 0.66 15.80 16.34
N MET A 152 1.97 15.61 16.08
CA MET A 152 2.94 15.25 17.12
C MET A 152 3.03 16.29 18.25
N LYS A 153 2.91 17.58 17.92
CA LYS A 153 2.88 18.69 18.89
C LYS A 153 1.56 18.77 19.66
N ASN A 154 0.44 18.39 19.04
CA ASN A 154 -0.90 18.47 19.62
C ASN A 154 -1.41 17.17 20.23
N ARG A 155 -0.50 16.23 20.55
CA ARG A 155 -0.82 15.02 21.30
C ARG A 155 -1.20 15.34 22.74
N VAL A 156 -2.05 14.52 23.33
CA VAL A 156 -2.47 14.62 24.74
C VAL A 156 -2.33 13.23 25.37
N ALA A 157 -1.56 13.15 26.45
CA ALA A 157 -1.41 11.93 27.25
C ALA A 157 -1.50 12.31 28.73
N TYR A 158 -2.43 11.70 29.46
CA TYR A 158 -2.57 11.88 30.90
C TYR A 158 -2.94 10.56 31.58
N ARG A 159 -2.63 10.47 32.87
CA ARG A 159 -2.87 9.28 33.70
C ARG A 159 -4.06 9.53 34.60
N THR A 160 -5.05 8.63 34.55
CA THR A 160 -6.19 8.63 35.49
C THR A 160 -5.81 7.89 36.78
N GLU A 161 -6.49 8.20 37.90
CA GLU A 161 -6.25 7.61 39.23
C GLU A 161 -6.34 6.07 39.24
N GLY A 162 -7.11 5.46 38.33
CA GLY A 162 -7.21 4.01 38.13
C GLY A 162 -6.05 3.35 37.37
N GLN A 163 -4.84 3.92 37.39
CA GLN A 163 -3.61 3.44 36.74
C GLN A 163 -3.64 3.31 35.19
N VAL A 164 -4.78 3.59 34.54
CA VAL A 164 -4.91 3.54 33.08
C VAL A 164 -4.38 4.80 32.40
N CYS A 165 -3.65 4.59 31.31
CA CYS A 165 -3.10 5.66 30.47
C CYS A 165 -4.05 6.05 29.35
N ILE A 166 -4.57 7.27 29.40
CA ILE A 166 -5.45 7.81 28.34
C ILE A 166 -4.57 8.54 27.32
N ILE A 167 -4.70 8.09 26.08
CA ILE A 167 -3.95 8.58 24.94
C ILE A 167 -4.94 9.18 23.95
N GLY A 168 -4.66 10.38 23.45
CA GLY A 168 -5.50 11.03 22.46
C GLY A 168 -4.76 12.08 21.64
N LEU A 169 -5.44 12.55 20.60
CA LEU A 169 -5.01 13.66 19.76
C LEU A 169 -6.10 14.73 19.79
N LYS A 170 -5.73 16.02 19.78
CA LYS A 170 -6.73 17.08 19.66
C LYS A 170 -7.52 16.93 18.36
N MET A 171 -8.84 17.15 18.43
CA MET A 171 -9.75 16.98 17.29
C MET A 171 -9.32 17.79 16.06
N PHE A 172 -8.83 19.02 16.25
CA PHE A 172 -8.27 19.83 15.16
C PHE A 172 -7.12 19.11 14.42
N ALA A 173 -6.19 18.50 15.15
CA ALA A 173 -5.05 17.80 14.54
C ALA A 173 -5.47 16.49 13.88
N LEU A 174 -6.40 15.74 14.49
CA LEU A 174 -6.96 14.53 13.90
C LEU A 174 -7.70 14.83 12.59
N LEU A 175 -8.52 15.88 12.58
CA LEU A 175 -9.25 16.30 11.39
C LEU A 175 -8.30 16.80 10.29
N ALA A 176 -7.30 17.60 10.63
CA ALA A 176 -6.30 18.06 9.68
C ALA A 176 -5.55 16.88 9.03
N LEU A 177 -5.15 15.89 9.84
CA LEU A 177 -4.48 14.68 9.35
C LEU A 177 -5.39 13.88 8.41
N THR A 178 -6.65 13.68 8.82
CA THR A 178 -7.65 12.97 8.02
C THR A 178 -7.92 13.69 6.69
N LEU A 179 -8.03 15.02 6.71
CA LEU A 179 -8.25 15.82 5.51
C LEU A 179 -7.11 15.64 4.50
N VAL A 180 -5.84 15.71 4.94
CA VAL A 180 -4.70 15.52 4.05
C VAL A 180 -4.64 14.09 3.50
N GLU A 181 -4.95 13.08 4.32
CA GLU A 181 -5.03 11.68 3.85
C GLU A 181 -6.09 11.48 2.78
N VAL A 182 -7.30 12.01 3.00
CA VAL A 182 -8.42 11.96 2.06
C VAL A 182 -8.08 12.68 0.75
N LEU A 183 -7.50 13.87 0.83
CA LEU A 183 -7.07 14.63 -0.36
C LEU A 183 -5.97 13.90 -1.12
N ALA A 184 -5.02 13.26 -0.44
CA ALA A 184 -3.97 12.45 -1.08
C ALA A 184 -4.56 11.25 -1.83
N TYR A 185 -5.48 10.50 -1.21
CA TYR A 185 -6.16 9.39 -1.88
C TYR A 185 -7.02 9.85 -3.06
N LEU A 186 -7.74 10.98 -2.92
CA LEU A 186 -8.53 11.55 -4.00
C LEU A 186 -7.64 11.96 -5.17
N TYR A 187 -6.53 12.66 -4.91
CA TYR A 187 -5.55 13.05 -5.92
C TYR A 187 -4.99 11.82 -6.67
N LEU A 188 -4.58 10.78 -5.94
CA LEU A 188 -4.07 9.55 -6.55
C LEU A 188 -5.14 8.85 -7.40
N THR A 189 -6.38 8.80 -6.91
CA THR A 189 -7.52 8.21 -7.64
C THR A 189 -7.81 8.98 -8.93
N LEU A 190 -7.80 10.31 -8.90
CA LEU A 190 -7.95 11.15 -10.09
C LEU A 190 -6.81 10.91 -11.09
N ARG A 191 -5.57 10.75 -10.59
CA ARG A 191 -4.41 10.45 -11.45
C ARG A 191 -4.52 9.07 -12.11
N PHE A 192 -5.03 8.06 -11.41
CA PHE A 192 -5.32 6.76 -12.02
C PHE A 192 -6.48 6.85 -13.04
N LEU A 193 -7.46 7.72 -12.81
CA LEU A 193 -8.61 7.89 -13.69
C LEU A 193 -8.30 8.70 -14.95
N ALA A 194 -7.38 9.67 -14.89
CA ALA A 194 -7.01 10.54 -16.01
C ALA A 194 -6.68 9.80 -17.33
N PRO A 195 -5.79 8.79 -17.37
CA PRO A 195 -5.51 8.04 -18.60
C PRO A 195 -6.71 7.24 -19.10
N LEU A 196 -7.58 6.76 -18.20
CA LEU A 196 -8.81 6.06 -18.58
C LEU A 196 -9.81 7.01 -19.26
N LEU A 197 -9.94 8.22 -18.71
CA LEU A 197 -10.85 9.25 -19.20
C LEU A 197 -10.40 9.78 -20.56
N MET A 198 -9.10 10.05 -20.72
CA MET A 198 -8.50 10.49 -21.99
C MET A 198 -8.73 9.48 -23.11
N VAL A 199 -8.63 8.18 -22.82
CA VAL A 199 -8.92 7.10 -23.77
C VAL A 199 -10.41 6.99 -24.11
N HIS A 200 -11.28 7.16 -23.11
CA HIS A 200 -12.72 7.09 -23.32
C HIS A 200 -13.24 8.22 -24.23
N PHE A 201 -12.71 9.43 -24.05
CA PHE A 201 -13.06 10.59 -24.89
C PHE A 201 -12.27 10.67 -26.20
N GLY A 202 -11.05 10.13 -26.25
CA GLY A 202 -10.12 10.26 -27.39
C GLY A 202 -10.22 9.19 -28.48
N GLY A 203 -11.13 8.22 -28.38
CA GLY A 203 -11.40 7.21 -29.42
C GLY A 203 -10.27 6.19 -29.69
N GLN A 204 -9.05 6.39 -29.20
CA GLN A 204 -7.95 5.42 -29.32
C GLN A 204 -8.13 4.27 -28.32
N GLY A 205 -8.25 3.05 -28.82
CA GLY A 205 -8.41 1.86 -28.00
C GLY A 205 -7.19 1.55 -27.14
N LEU A 206 -7.24 1.84 -25.83
CA LEU A 206 -6.27 1.30 -24.88
C LEU A 206 -6.42 -0.22 -24.79
N LEU A 207 -5.29 -0.93 -24.77
CA LEU A 207 -5.21 -2.36 -24.52
C LEU A 207 -6.12 -2.77 -23.35
N LEU A 208 -7.04 -3.71 -23.59
CA LEU A 208 -7.95 -4.28 -22.60
C LEU A 208 -7.29 -4.62 -21.24
N PRO A 209 -6.10 -5.25 -21.19
CA PRO A 209 -5.47 -5.57 -19.91
C PRO A 209 -5.05 -4.35 -19.09
N LEU A 210 -4.61 -3.29 -19.76
CA LEU A 210 -4.20 -2.06 -19.07
C LEU A 210 -5.43 -1.36 -18.47
N LYS A 211 -6.56 -1.35 -19.19
CA LYS A 211 -7.84 -0.84 -18.65
C LYS A 211 -8.25 -1.60 -17.39
N ARG A 212 -8.21 -2.94 -17.41
CA ARG A 212 -8.57 -3.77 -16.26
C ARG A 212 -7.68 -3.49 -15.05
N LEU A 213 -6.36 -3.35 -15.26
CA LEU A 213 -5.41 -3.03 -14.21
C LEU A 213 -5.71 -1.65 -13.57
N VAL A 214 -5.95 -0.63 -14.39
CA VAL A 214 -6.26 0.74 -13.94
C VAL A 214 -7.56 0.78 -13.14
N VAL A 215 -8.61 0.12 -13.63
CA VAL A 215 -9.91 0.06 -12.95
C VAL A 215 -9.76 -0.67 -11.60
N ARG A 216 -9.05 -1.81 -11.56
CA ARG A 216 -8.78 -2.52 -10.30
C ARG A 216 -8.03 -1.65 -9.29
N THR A 217 -7.05 -0.86 -9.75
CA THR A 217 -6.34 0.07 -8.85
C THR A 217 -7.23 1.19 -8.34
N CYS A 218 -8.08 1.76 -9.19
CA CYS A 218 -9.01 2.83 -8.81
C CYS A 218 -10.03 2.33 -7.76
N ILE A 219 -10.58 1.13 -7.97
CA ILE A 219 -11.48 0.49 -7.00
C ILE A 219 -10.73 0.25 -5.68
N GLY A 220 -9.50 -0.27 -5.74
CA GLY A 220 -8.68 -0.48 -4.56
C GLY A 220 -8.41 0.82 -3.78
N THR A 221 -8.00 1.89 -4.45
CA THR A 221 -7.74 3.18 -3.78
C THR A 221 -9.01 3.79 -3.20
N ALA A 222 -10.16 3.65 -3.87
CA ALA A 222 -11.45 4.09 -3.35
C ALA A 222 -11.86 3.31 -2.09
N ILE A 223 -11.68 1.99 -2.08
CA ILE A 223 -11.94 1.16 -0.88
C ILE A 223 -11.03 1.59 0.28
N ALA A 224 -9.74 1.81 0.01
CA ALA A 224 -8.80 2.26 1.04
C ALA A 224 -9.18 3.64 1.60
N MET A 225 -9.56 4.58 0.73
CA MET A 225 -10.03 5.91 1.12
C MET A 225 -11.27 5.84 2.01
N LEU A 226 -12.28 5.05 1.61
CA LEU A 226 -13.52 4.88 2.37
C LEU A 226 -13.28 4.21 3.72
N SER A 227 -12.37 3.23 3.78
CA SER A 227 -11.94 2.59 5.02
C SER A 227 -11.35 3.61 5.99
N VAL A 228 -10.37 4.39 5.54
CA VAL A 228 -9.71 5.43 6.35
C VAL A 228 -10.73 6.45 6.86
N LEU A 229 -11.59 6.93 5.96
CA LEU A 229 -12.63 7.89 6.31
C LEU A 229 -13.57 7.32 7.37
N THR A 230 -14.07 6.10 7.18
CA THR A 230 -15.00 5.46 8.12
C THR A 230 -14.36 5.27 9.49
N VAL A 231 -13.11 4.81 9.52
CA VAL A 231 -12.34 4.63 10.76
C VAL A 231 -12.17 5.96 11.50
N LYS A 232 -11.67 7.00 10.82
CA LYS A 232 -11.41 8.31 11.42
C LYS A 232 -12.71 9.04 11.81
N VAL A 233 -13.77 8.93 11.01
CA VAL A 233 -15.08 9.51 11.33
C VAL A 233 -15.71 8.82 12.52
N SER A 234 -15.63 7.48 12.59
CA SER A 234 -16.10 6.73 13.77
C SER A 234 -15.40 7.25 15.03
N LEU A 235 -14.09 7.44 14.97
CA LEU A 235 -13.31 8.02 16.08
C LEU A 235 -13.78 9.44 16.45
N THR A 236 -14.09 10.31 15.49
CA THR A 236 -14.62 11.65 15.77
C THR A 236 -16.05 11.68 16.34
N MET A 237 -16.87 10.67 16.01
CA MET A 237 -18.27 10.60 16.46
C MET A 237 -18.38 10.09 17.91
N PHE A 238 -17.43 9.28 18.37
CA PHE A 238 -17.34 8.91 19.77
C PHE A 238 -16.68 10.05 20.53
N ASP A 239 -17.49 10.93 21.14
CA ASP A 239 -17.04 12.09 21.93
C ASP A 239 -16.11 11.69 23.10
N GLY A 240 -14.84 11.48 22.79
CA GLY A 240 -13.75 11.11 23.69
C GLY A 240 -13.34 9.66 23.53
N GLU A 241 -12.26 9.46 22.78
CA GLU A 241 -11.76 8.13 22.40
C GLU A 241 -11.09 7.41 23.58
N PRO A 242 -11.50 6.19 23.92
CA PRO A 242 -10.65 5.33 24.73
C PRO A 242 -9.48 4.83 23.86
N ALA A 243 -8.27 4.80 24.43
CA ALA A 243 -7.05 4.44 23.69
C ALA A 243 -7.14 3.07 22.97
N TRP A 244 -7.93 2.13 23.51
CA TRP A 244 -8.16 0.82 22.91
C TRP A 244 -8.91 0.89 21.57
N LEU A 245 -9.84 1.84 21.39
CA LEU A 245 -10.63 1.99 20.17
C LEU A 245 -9.76 2.56 19.04
N CYS A 246 -8.98 3.61 19.34
CA CYS A 246 -7.98 4.14 18.41
C CYS A 246 -7.00 3.04 17.97
N CYS A 247 -6.51 2.22 18.90
CA CYS A 247 -5.62 1.11 18.58
C CYS A 247 -6.30 0.01 17.74
N LEU A 248 -7.51 -0.40 18.10
CA LEU A 248 -8.24 -1.43 17.35
C LEU A 248 -8.45 -0.96 15.91
N THR A 249 -8.97 0.25 15.74
CA THR A 249 -9.27 0.80 14.43
C THR A 249 -8.02 1.01 13.57
N CYS A 250 -6.89 1.42 14.15
CA CYS A 250 -5.65 1.57 13.37
C CYS A 250 -5.04 0.23 12.93
N LYS A 251 -5.18 -0.85 13.73
CA LYS A 251 -4.82 -2.21 13.32
C LYS A 251 -5.71 -2.69 12.17
N VAL A 252 -7.02 -2.47 12.28
CA VAL A 252 -7.99 -2.82 11.22
C VAL A 252 -7.68 -2.06 9.93
N ASP A 253 -7.42 -0.75 10.02
CA ASP A 253 -7.07 0.09 8.87
C ASP A 253 -5.77 -0.39 8.18
N ALA A 254 -4.74 -0.74 8.95
CA ALA A 254 -3.51 -1.32 8.40
C ALA A 254 -3.75 -2.66 7.69
N LEU A 255 -4.60 -3.53 8.27
CA LEU A 255 -4.98 -4.81 7.66
C LEU A 255 -5.75 -4.62 6.35
N ILE A 256 -6.75 -3.72 6.33
CA ILE A 256 -7.52 -3.41 5.13
C ILE A 256 -6.59 -2.83 4.06
N GLY A 257 -5.71 -1.90 4.43
CA GLY A 257 -4.71 -1.32 3.53
C GLY A 257 -3.83 -2.40 2.90
N CYS A 258 -3.24 -3.29 3.70
CA CYS A 258 -2.42 -4.39 3.20
C CYS A 258 -3.21 -5.35 2.29
N SER A 259 -4.45 -5.68 2.67
CA SER A 259 -5.31 -6.59 1.90
C SER A 259 -5.69 -6.00 0.54
N VAL A 260 -6.02 -4.71 0.50
CA VAL A 260 -6.29 -3.98 -0.74
C VAL A 260 -5.04 -3.95 -1.62
N LEU A 261 -3.88 -3.61 -1.05
CA LEU A 261 -2.60 -3.58 -1.78
C LEU A 261 -2.24 -4.94 -2.37
N HIS A 262 -2.42 -6.01 -1.60
CA HIS A 262 -2.23 -7.37 -2.06
C HIS A 262 -3.19 -7.71 -3.21
N TRP A 263 -4.47 -7.41 -3.02
CA TRP A 263 -5.48 -7.64 -4.04
C TRP A 263 -5.16 -6.89 -5.33
N ILE A 264 -4.81 -5.60 -5.31
CA ILE A 264 -4.50 -4.87 -6.55
C ILE A 264 -3.20 -5.34 -7.20
N THR A 265 -2.29 -6.02 -6.49
CA THR A 265 -0.99 -6.44 -7.04
C THR A 265 -0.92 -7.90 -7.48
N LYS A 266 -1.93 -8.71 -7.16
CA LYS A 266 -2.04 -10.06 -7.72
C LYS A 266 -2.21 -9.98 -9.25
N PRO A 267 -1.38 -10.70 -10.03
CA PRO A 267 -1.62 -10.83 -11.47
C PRO A 267 -2.96 -11.54 -11.68
N ASP A 268 -3.71 -11.12 -12.70
CA ASP A 268 -4.87 -11.89 -13.13
C ASP A 268 -4.34 -13.21 -13.70
N HIS A 269 -4.79 -14.33 -13.13
CA HIS A 269 -4.66 -15.61 -13.81
C HIS A 269 -5.52 -15.49 -15.07
N ALA A 270 -4.89 -15.32 -16.22
CA ALA A 270 -5.58 -15.44 -17.48
C ALA A 270 -6.12 -16.88 -17.55
N ASP A 271 -7.44 -17.03 -17.57
CA ASP A 271 -8.07 -18.27 -17.97
C ASP A 271 -7.46 -18.70 -19.32
N GLU A 272 -7.02 -19.96 -19.40
CA GLU A 272 -6.39 -20.58 -20.57
C GLU A 272 -7.38 -20.75 -21.74
N GLY A 273 -7.84 -19.64 -22.31
CA GLY A 273 -8.94 -19.67 -23.27
C GLY A 273 -8.95 -18.57 -24.31
N GLU A 274 -7.83 -17.88 -24.60
CA GLU A 274 -7.75 -17.09 -25.83
C GLU A 274 -6.31 -16.92 -26.34
N HIS A 275 -6.19 -17.15 -27.64
CA HIS A 275 -4.97 -17.36 -28.40
C HIS A 275 -4.14 -16.06 -28.50
N GLY A 276 -2.87 -16.14 -28.10
CA GLY A 276 -1.78 -15.28 -28.59
C GLY A 276 -1.74 -13.84 -28.09
N THR A 277 -1.25 -13.61 -26.87
CA THR A 277 -0.28 -12.52 -26.56
C THR A 277 0.36 -12.81 -25.19
N PRO A 278 1.69 -12.91 -25.08
CA PRO A 278 2.34 -13.04 -23.77
C PRO A 278 2.15 -11.75 -22.96
N GLN A 279 1.26 -11.78 -21.97
CA GLN A 279 1.28 -10.81 -20.87
C GLN A 279 2.40 -11.18 -19.90
N ALA A 280 3.63 -10.97 -20.36
CA ALA A 280 4.73 -10.67 -19.48
C ALA A 280 4.73 -9.16 -19.25
N LEU A 281 4.96 -8.74 -18.01
CA LEU A 281 5.72 -7.52 -17.74
C LEU A 281 7.13 -7.73 -18.33
N ASP A 282 7.23 -7.69 -19.66
CA ASP A 282 8.50 -7.64 -20.36
C ASP A 282 8.97 -6.19 -20.30
N ILE A 283 9.78 -5.92 -19.28
CA ILE A 283 10.69 -4.78 -19.28
C ILE A 283 11.76 -5.14 -20.29
N GLY A 284 11.48 -4.88 -21.56
CA GLY A 284 12.47 -4.95 -22.62
C GLY A 284 13.50 -3.84 -22.44
N PHE A 285 14.64 -4.18 -21.84
CA PHE A 285 15.89 -3.55 -22.25
C PHE A 285 16.22 -4.17 -23.61
N GLY A 286 15.97 -3.42 -24.69
CA GLY A 286 16.61 -3.70 -25.96
C GLY A 286 18.11 -3.54 -25.76
N ASP A 287 18.83 -4.65 -25.85
CA ASP A 287 20.28 -4.67 -25.93
C ASP A 287 20.66 -4.06 -27.27
N GLU A 288 21.23 -2.85 -27.24
CA GLU A 288 21.81 -2.19 -28.40
C GLU A 288 23.18 -2.84 -28.66
N SER A 289 23.19 -4.03 -29.25
CA SER A 289 24.38 -4.54 -29.95
C SER A 289 24.23 -4.23 -31.44
N ALA A 290 24.86 -3.12 -31.81
CA ALA A 290 25.13 -2.75 -33.18
C ALA A 290 25.86 -3.89 -33.91
N THR A 291 25.29 -4.39 -35.00
CA THR A 291 26.08 -4.96 -36.10
C THR A 291 25.34 -4.74 -37.43
N THR A 292 25.75 -3.66 -38.09
CA THR A 292 26.04 -3.55 -39.52
C THR A 292 25.02 -4.07 -40.54
N ALA A 293 24.41 -3.08 -41.22
CA ALA A 293 23.67 -3.22 -42.45
C ALA A 293 24.44 -3.93 -43.58
N ARG A 294 23.74 -4.78 -44.34
CA ARG A 294 24.03 -5.01 -45.76
C ARG A 294 22.72 -5.37 -46.50
N PRO A 295 22.37 -4.70 -47.62
CA PRO A 295 21.17 -5.02 -48.39
C PRO A 295 21.53 -5.89 -49.59
N GLN A 296 20.75 -6.93 -49.90
CA GLN A 296 20.68 -7.48 -51.27
C GLN A 296 19.31 -8.12 -51.56
N ALA A 297 18.97 -7.98 -52.84
CA ALA A 297 17.68 -8.17 -53.45
C ALA A 297 17.49 -9.58 -54.04
N TYR A 298 16.26 -9.80 -54.52
CA TYR A 298 15.91 -10.56 -55.73
C TYR A 298 15.80 -12.10 -55.64
N GLY A 299 14.57 -12.59 -55.89
CA GLY A 299 14.35 -13.52 -57.02
C GLY A 299 14.19 -15.01 -56.75
N SER A 300 12.98 -15.49 -57.10
CA SER A 300 12.64 -16.76 -57.78
C SER A 300 12.65 -18.12 -57.07
N ASN A 301 11.45 -18.73 -57.08
CA ASN A 301 11.06 -20.14 -57.23
C ASN A 301 12.16 -21.18 -57.52
N SER A 302 12.08 -22.34 -56.84
CA SER A 302 11.76 -23.63 -57.49
C SER A 302 11.73 -24.81 -56.50
N THR A 303 10.68 -25.60 -56.65
CA THR A 303 10.47 -27.00 -56.24
C THR A 303 11.65 -27.94 -56.52
N GLY A 304 11.88 -28.93 -55.65
CA GLY A 304 12.78 -30.04 -55.92
C GLY A 304 12.89 -31.04 -54.77
N SER A 305 12.13 -32.12 -54.86
CA SER A 305 12.04 -33.24 -53.93
C SER A 305 13.13 -34.31 -54.16
N SER A 306 13.77 -34.76 -53.07
CA SER A 306 14.26 -36.13 -52.79
C SER A 306 15.47 -36.69 -53.60
N PRO A 307 16.05 -37.85 -53.20
CA PRO A 307 16.57 -38.29 -51.90
C PRO A 307 17.96 -39.01 -52.05
N LEU A 308 18.45 -39.66 -50.97
CA LEU A 308 19.31 -40.88 -50.91
C LEU A 308 20.46 -40.73 -49.88
N GLU A 309 20.43 -41.50 -48.79
CA GLU A 309 21.29 -42.70 -48.52
C GLU A 309 22.39 -42.30 -47.50
N LEU A 310 22.82 -43.05 -46.48
CA LEU A 310 22.61 -44.42 -46.00
C LEU A 310 23.40 -44.57 -44.66
N LYS A 311 22.95 -45.49 -43.78
CA LYS A 311 23.67 -46.17 -42.66
C LYS A 311 24.05 -45.35 -41.40
N SER A 312 23.48 -45.61 -40.22
CA SER A 312 23.54 -46.80 -39.32
C SER A 312 24.84 -46.92 -38.51
N SER A 313 24.75 -46.72 -37.18
CA SER A 313 25.16 -47.65 -36.09
C SER A 313 24.98 -46.93 -34.74
N CYS A 314 24.16 -47.42 -33.81
CA CYS A 314 24.55 -48.18 -32.59
C CYS A 314 25.66 -47.45 -31.77
N THR A 315 25.55 -47.16 -30.47
CA THR A 315 25.09 -48.01 -29.36
C THR A 315 24.95 -47.15 -28.09
N THR A 316 24.08 -47.62 -27.20
CA THR A 316 23.83 -47.30 -25.79
C THR A 316 25.07 -47.35 -24.89
N ASP A 317 25.15 -46.47 -23.88
CA ASP A 317 25.76 -46.63 -22.53
C ASP A 317 25.38 -45.36 -21.73
N ILE A 318 24.47 -45.34 -20.73
CA ILE A 318 24.51 -45.79 -19.32
C ILE A 318 25.75 -45.33 -18.52
N ILE A 319 25.49 -44.94 -17.25
CA ILE A 319 26.39 -44.66 -16.10
C ILE A 319 26.71 -43.15 -15.95
N ALA A 320 26.48 -42.45 -14.84
CA ALA A 320 25.98 -42.72 -13.48
C ALA A 320 25.36 -41.43 -12.91
#